data_AF-K1ZLB5-F1
#
_entry.id   AF-K1ZLB5-F1
#
_cell.length_a   1.000
_cell.length_b   1.000
_cell.length_c   1.000
_cell.angle_alpha   90.00
_cell.angle_beta   90.00
_cell.angle_gamma   90.00
#
_symmetry.space_group_name_H-M   'P 1'
#
loop_
_entity.id
_entity.type
_entity.pdbx_description
1 polymer ?
#
loop_
_entity_poly.entity_id
_entity_poly.type
_entity_poly.pdbx_seq_one_letter_code
_entity_poly.pdbx_strand_id
1 'polypeptide(L)'
;MSTTYSIGAMNQLGDALENAGFSTDDVTRLKQFSNLKGLKDILYGKAEIKYLEQLIDCDSMPFIPNGWSVKDHKKGGFFKFDPAKISLYLSKKQNKGSVGGRDLLKDLADKLVINANVLDYLLAHPELIPEEWKGKFVFFWGTIYRDSDGDLHVRCLNWDGSKWIWIYGWLDYNFYSGSPAALAS
;
A
#
# COMPACT_ATOMS: atom_id res chain seq x y z
N MET A 1 -19.93 -33.86 15.18
CA MET A 1 -20.33 -32.78 16.13
C MET A 1 -19.43 -32.87 17.34
N SER A 2 -18.93 -31.74 17.84
CA SER A 2 -18.20 -31.74 19.12
C SER A 2 -19.16 -32.20 20.22
N THR A 3 -18.72 -33.12 21.07
CA THR A 3 -19.47 -33.58 22.25
C THR A 3 -19.13 -32.79 23.50
N THR A 4 -18.19 -31.84 23.40
CA THR A 4 -17.62 -31.10 24.53
C THR A 4 -18.28 -29.74 24.74
N TYR A 5 -18.79 -29.10 23.68
CA TYR A 5 -19.34 -27.75 23.74
C TYR A 5 -20.86 -27.79 23.61
N SER A 6 -21.55 -27.09 24.51
CA SER A 6 -23.00 -26.93 24.42
C SER A 6 -23.36 -25.99 23.27
N ILE A 7 -24.55 -26.18 22.70
CA ILE A 7 -25.08 -25.27 21.66
C ILE A 7 -25.14 -23.83 22.17
N GLY A 8 -25.55 -23.64 23.43
CA GLY A 8 -25.60 -22.31 24.05
C GLY A 8 -24.24 -21.62 24.10
N ALA A 9 -23.17 -22.33 24.45
CA ALA A 9 -21.82 -21.78 24.47
C ALA A 9 -21.31 -21.41 23.07
N MET A 10 -21.66 -22.21 22.05
CA MET A 10 -21.31 -21.92 20.67
C MET A 10 -22.06 -20.70 20.13
N ASN A 11 -23.33 -20.52 20.51
CA ASN A 11 -24.11 -19.34 20.12
C ASN A 11 -23.53 -18.06 20.75
N GLN A 12 -23.19 -18.09 22.04
CA GLN A 12 -22.55 -16.94 22.70
C GLN A 12 -21.22 -16.55 22.05
N LEU A 13 -20.41 -17.54 21.63
CA LEU A 13 -19.19 -17.27 20.86
C LEU A 13 -19.53 -16.64 19.50
N GLY A 14 -20.57 -17.12 18.82
CA GLY A 14 -21.07 -16.54 17.57
C GLY A 14 -21.45 -15.06 17.72
N ASP A 15 -22.28 -14.74 18.72
CA ASP A 15 -22.70 -13.38 19.02
C ASP A 15 -21.49 -12.46 19.31
N ALA A 16 -20.49 -12.96 20.05
CA ALA A 16 -19.29 -12.18 20.35
C ALA A 16 -18.44 -11.89 19.10
N LEU A 17 -18.32 -12.87 18.18
CA LEU A 17 -17.60 -12.69 16.92
C LEU A 17 -18.32 -11.68 16.01
N GLU A 18 -19.65 -11.77 15.91
CA GLU A 18 -20.47 -10.83 15.14
C GLU A 18 -20.34 -9.39 15.69
N ASN A 19 -20.43 -9.22 17.02
CA ASN A 19 -20.24 -7.92 17.66
C ASN A 19 -18.83 -7.35 17.46
N ALA A 20 -17.82 -8.20 17.27
CA ALA A 20 -16.45 -7.81 16.94
C ALA A 20 -16.22 -7.55 15.44
N GLY A 21 -17.26 -7.64 14.60
CA GLY A 21 -17.21 -7.36 13.18
C GLY A 21 -16.70 -8.52 12.30
N PHE A 22 -16.65 -9.75 12.82
CA PHE A 22 -16.24 -10.90 12.02
C PHE A 22 -17.30 -11.25 10.98
N SER A 23 -16.88 -11.42 9.73
CA SER A 23 -17.71 -12.00 8.67
C SER A 23 -17.75 -13.53 8.75
N THR A 24 -18.66 -14.14 7.99
CA THR A 24 -18.72 -15.60 7.81
C THR A 24 -17.41 -16.17 7.25
N ASP A 25 -16.71 -15.39 6.42
CA ASP A 25 -15.43 -15.78 5.82
C ASP A 25 -14.32 -15.77 6.88
N ASP A 26 -14.34 -14.79 7.79
CA ASP A 26 -13.39 -14.73 8.92
C ASP A 26 -13.57 -15.92 9.87
N VAL A 27 -14.82 -16.29 10.17
CA VAL A 27 -15.13 -17.48 10.99
C VAL A 27 -14.65 -18.76 10.29
N THR A 28 -14.80 -18.83 8.96
CA THR A 28 -14.30 -19.95 8.16
C THR A 28 -12.77 -20.03 8.18
N ARG A 29 -12.08 -18.89 8.09
CA ARG A 29 -10.62 -18.81 8.22
C ARG A 29 -10.16 -19.21 9.61
N LEU A 30 -10.85 -18.79 10.67
CA LEU A 30 -10.56 -19.16 12.05
C LEU A 30 -10.64 -20.69 12.24
N LYS A 31 -11.66 -21.33 11.65
CA LYS A 31 -11.79 -22.79 11.64
C LYS A 31 -10.62 -23.48 10.93
N GLN A 32 -10.12 -22.90 9.86
CA GLN A 32 -8.99 -23.44 9.08
C GLN A 32 -7.62 -23.05 9.64
N PHE A 33 -7.58 -22.21 10.68
CA PHE A 33 -6.34 -21.70 11.24
C PHE A 33 -5.52 -22.83 11.88
N SER A 34 -4.31 -23.05 11.37
CA SER A 34 -3.48 -24.19 11.77
C SER A 34 -2.94 -24.09 13.21
N ASN A 35 -2.94 -22.90 13.82
CA ASN A 35 -2.38 -22.64 15.15
C ASN A 35 -3.44 -22.22 16.19
N LEU A 36 -4.49 -23.02 16.38
CA LEU A 36 -5.49 -22.79 17.45
C LEU A 36 -4.87 -22.80 18.86
N LYS A 37 -3.75 -23.49 19.07
CA LYS A 37 -3.01 -23.47 20.34
C LYS A 37 -2.48 -22.06 20.65
N GLY A 38 -1.97 -21.33 19.66
CA GLY A 38 -1.53 -19.95 19.83
C GLY A 38 -2.66 -19.02 20.30
N LEU A 39 -3.87 -19.18 19.75
CA LEU A 39 -5.05 -18.43 20.21
C LEU A 39 -5.38 -18.75 21.67
N LYS A 40 -5.28 -20.03 22.05
CA LYS A 40 -5.45 -20.45 23.44
C LYS A 40 -4.40 -19.80 24.35
N ASP A 41 -3.14 -19.77 23.92
CA ASP A 41 -2.06 -19.14 24.69
C ASP A 41 -2.29 -17.63 24.86
N ILE A 42 -2.85 -16.93 23.87
CA ILE A 42 -3.29 -15.53 23.99
C ILE A 42 -4.40 -15.38 25.05
N LEU A 43 -5.45 -16.22 25.00
CA LEU A 43 -6.56 -16.18 25.96
C LEU A 43 -6.12 -16.42 27.42
N TYR A 44 -5.04 -17.19 27.62
CA TYR A 44 -4.46 -17.44 28.94
C TYR A 44 -3.31 -16.48 29.30
N GLY A 45 -3.05 -15.45 28.51
CA GLY A 45 -1.99 -14.46 28.78
C GLY A 45 -0.57 -15.02 28.68
N LYS A 46 -0.37 -16.13 27.96
CA LYS A 46 0.94 -16.75 27.71
C LYS A 46 1.61 -16.26 26.42
N ALA A 47 0.83 -15.60 25.56
CA ALA A 47 1.29 -15.00 24.31
C ALA A 47 0.58 -13.67 24.11
N GLU A 48 1.18 -12.80 23.28
CA GLU A 48 0.64 -11.51 22.90
C GLU A 48 0.44 -11.45 21.38
N ILE A 49 -0.57 -10.70 20.94
CA ILE A 49 -0.75 -10.39 19.52
C ILE A 49 0.25 -9.30 19.16
N LYS A 50 1.21 -9.63 18.30
CA LYS A 50 2.08 -8.63 17.66
C LYS A 50 1.55 -8.35 16.27
N TYR A 51 1.36 -7.07 15.96
CA TYR A 51 1.19 -6.64 14.59
C TYR A 51 2.49 -6.92 13.84
N LEU A 52 2.38 -7.53 12.66
CA LEU A 52 3.53 -7.69 11.79
C LEU A 52 4.00 -6.29 11.38
N GLU A 53 5.25 -5.95 11.71
CA GLU A 53 5.87 -4.76 11.16
C GLU A 53 6.07 -4.98 9.67
N GLN A 54 5.31 -4.26 8.85
CA GLN A 54 5.43 -4.28 7.41
C GLN A 54 6.64 -3.43 7.02
N LEU A 55 7.83 -4.02 7.13
CA LEU A 55 9.09 -3.40 6.72
C LEU A 55 9.31 -3.64 5.22
N ILE A 56 9.39 -2.55 4.46
CA ILE A 56 9.65 -2.56 3.02
C ILE A 56 11.11 -2.15 2.80
N ASP A 57 11.88 -2.99 2.11
CA ASP A 57 13.25 -2.65 1.71
C ASP A 57 13.24 -1.68 0.52
N CYS A 58 13.37 -0.39 0.81
CA CYS A 58 13.42 0.69 -0.16
C CYS A 58 14.83 0.90 -0.76
N ASP A 59 15.81 0.05 -0.46
CA ASP A 59 17.12 0.06 -1.11
C ASP A 59 17.24 -1.01 -2.20
N SER A 60 16.32 -1.98 -2.18
CA SER A 60 16.22 -3.03 -3.19
C SER A 60 15.84 -2.48 -4.56
N MET A 61 16.26 -3.16 -5.62
CA MET A 61 15.88 -2.77 -6.98
C MET A 61 14.36 -2.91 -7.14
N PRO A 62 13.63 -1.83 -7.51
CA PRO A 62 12.18 -1.93 -7.71
C PRO A 62 11.86 -2.76 -8.95
N PHE A 63 10.60 -3.17 -9.10
CA PHE A 63 10.14 -3.81 -10.33
C PHE A 63 10.40 -2.91 -11.54
N ILE A 64 11.07 -3.47 -12.55
CA ILE A 64 11.39 -2.80 -13.81
C ILE A 64 10.49 -3.37 -14.91
N PRO A 65 9.61 -2.56 -15.53
CA PRO A 65 8.84 -3.00 -16.70
C PRO A 65 9.74 -3.48 -17.85
N ASN A 66 9.22 -4.38 -18.67
CA ASN A 66 9.96 -4.91 -19.82
C ASN A 66 10.41 -3.77 -20.76
N GLY A 67 11.68 -3.78 -21.14
CA GLY A 67 12.26 -2.76 -22.02
C GLY A 67 12.60 -1.43 -21.33
N TRP A 68 12.38 -1.32 -20.02
CA TRP A 68 12.70 -0.12 -19.25
C TRP A 68 13.97 -0.29 -18.43
N SER A 69 14.47 0.82 -17.91
CA SER A 69 15.58 0.90 -16.97
C SER A 69 15.26 1.89 -15.84
N VAL A 70 15.91 1.74 -14.69
CA VAL A 70 15.83 2.71 -13.61
C VAL A 70 16.86 3.81 -13.86
N LYS A 71 16.40 5.05 -14.02
CA LYS A 71 17.26 6.21 -14.22
C LYS A 71 17.69 6.85 -12.91
N ASP A 72 16.77 6.96 -11.96
CA ASP A 72 17.02 7.47 -10.62
C ASP A 72 16.18 6.69 -9.60
N HIS A 73 16.77 6.44 -8.43
CA HIS A 73 16.12 5.68 -7.37
C HIS A 73 16.62 6.18 -6.01
N LYS A 74 15.73 6.89 -5.31
CA LYS A 74 15.98 7.37 -3.97
C LYS A 74 15.83 6.21 -2.98
N LYS A 75 16.97 5.75 -2.50
CA LYS A 75 17.11 4.79 -1.40
C LYS A 75 16.56 5.37 -0.10
N GLY A 76 16.06 4.50 0.76
CA GLY A 76 15.36 4.88 1.99
C GLY A 76 15.50 3.88 3.15
N GLY A 77 16.34 2.86 2.99
CA GLY A 77 16.49 1.76 3.94
C GLY A 77 15.20 0.97 4.11
N PHE A 78 14.97 0.48 5.33
CA PHE A 78 13.72 -0.18 5.68
C PHE A 78 12.64 0.86 6.02
N PHE A 79 11.64 0.97 5.15
CA PHE A 79 10.46 1.78 5.40
C PHE A 79 9.44 0.97 6.21
N LYS A 80 9.15 1.42 7.43
CA LYS A 80 8.05 0.86 8.23
C LYS A 80 6.73 1.38 7.69
N PHE A 81 6.05 0.54 6.91
CA PHE A 81 4.78 0.90 6.28
C PHE A 81 3.71 1.18 7.32
N ASP A 82 3.07 2.33 7.15
CA ASP A 82 1.91 2.78 7.89
C ASP A 82 1.16 3.73 6.94
N PRO A 83 -0.06 3.39 6.49
CA PRO A 83 -0.78 4.22 5.53
C PRO A 83 -1.06 5.62 6.08
N ALA A 84 -1.18 5.78 7.40
CA ALA A 84 -1.36 7.07 8.04
C ALA A 84 -0.09 7.95 7.98
N LYS A 85 1.07 7.35 7.69
CA LYS A 85 2.35 8.05 7.48
C LYS A 85 2.66 8.33 6.01
N ILE A 86 1.70 8.12 5.11
CA ILE A 86 1.83 8.47 3.70
C ILE A 86 0.88 9.61 3.40
N SER A 87 1.46 10.76 3.06
CA SER A 87 0.69 11.92 2.63
C SER A 87 0.61 12.01 1.10
N LEU A 88 -0.58 12.35 0.60
CA LEU A 88 -0.81 12.62 -0.81
C LEU A 88 -0.60 14.11 -1.09
N TYR A 89 0.61 14.46 -1.52
CA TYR A 89 1.02 15.83 -1.75
C TYR A 89 0.61 16.35 -3.13
N LEU A 90 0.08 17.58 -3.16
CA LEU A 90 -0.15 18.36 -4.37
C LEU A 90 0.70 19.63 -4.33
N SER A 91 1.43 19.88 -5.40
CA SER A 91 2.14 21.15 -5.56
C SER A 91 1.16 22.33 -5.65
N LYS A 92 1.62 23.54 -5.33
CA LYS A 92 0.81 24.77 -5.47
C LYS A 92 0.29 24.96 -6.90
N LYS A 93 1.05 24.50 -7.90
CA LYS A 93 0.68 24.56 -9.32
C LYS A 93 -0.43 23.58 -9.66
N GLN A 94 -0.39 22.35 -9.13
CA GLN A 94 -1.48 21.36 -9.29
C GLN A 94 -2.81 21.87 -8.71
N ASN A 95 -2.76 22.53 -7.54
CA ASN A 95 -3.97 23.11 -6.94
C ASN A 95 -4.61 24.24 -7.76
N LYS A 96 -3.84 24.85 -8.68
CA LYS A 96 -4.31 25.93 -9.56
C LYS A 96 -4.54 25.48 -11.01
N GLY A 97 -4.27 24.22 -11.32
CA GLY A 97 -4.32 23.70 -12.69
C GLY A 97 -3.42 22.49 -12.86
N SER A 98 -2.26 22.68 -13.49
CA SER A 98 -1.32 21.60 -13.75
C SER A 98 0.13 22.05 -13.64
N VAL A 99 1.03 21.07 -13.57
CA VAL A 99 2.48 21.27 -13.53
C VAL A 99 3.15 20.25 -14.45
N GLY A 100 4.15 20.68 -15.23
CA GLY A 100 4.94 19.75 -16.02
C GLY A 100 5.71 18.78 -15.12
N GLY A 101 5.80 17.51 -15.50
CA GLY A 101 6.42 16.48 -14.65
C GLY A 101 7.87 16.78 -14.27
N ARG A 102 8.67 17.33 -15.19
CA ARG A 102 10.05 17.78 -14.89
C ARG A 102 10.10 18.91 -13.86
N ASP A 103 9.13 19.82 -13.86
CA ASP A 103 9.04 20.88 -12.86
C ASP A 103 8.56 20.33 -11.52
N LEU A 104 7.59 19.42 -11.53
CA LEU A 104 7.14 18.74 -10.32
C LEU A 104 8.27 17.95 -9.66
N LEU A 105 9.10 17.25 -10.45
CA LEU A 105 10.28 16.55 -9.95
C LEU A 105 11.23 17.51 -9.20
N LYS A 106 11.44 18.73 -9.70
CA LYS A 106 12.23 19.76 -9.02
C LYS A 106 11.56 20.25 -7.74
N ASP A 107 10.24 20.49 -7.78
CA ASP A 107 9.45 20.91 -6.62
C ASP A 107 9.45 19.86 -5.49
N LEU A 108 9.70 18.59 -5.83
CA LEU A 108 9.78 17.46 -4.91
C LEU A 108 11.20 17.13 -4.45
N ALA A 109 12.22 17.84 -4.93
CA ALA A 109 13.62 17.51 -4.66
C ALA A 109 13.96 17.54 -3.16
N ASP A 110 13.35 18.45 -2.40
CA ASP A 110 13.53 18.65 -0.96
C ASP A 110 12.59 17.80 -0.09
N LYS A 111 11.76 16.95 -0.71
CA LYS A 111 10.74 16.16 0.00
C LYS A 111 11.15 14.70 0.14
N LEU A 112 10.61 14.08 1.19
CA LEU A 112 10.70 12.65 1.43
C LEU A 112 9.75 11.88 0.51
N VAL A 113 10.04 11.90 -0.79
CA VAL A 113 9.26 11.15 -1.78
C VAL A 113 9.40 9.64 -1.58
N ILE A 114 8.30 8.92 -1.67
CA ILE A 114 8.28 7.46 -1.57
C ILE A 114 8.66 6.88 -2.94
N ASN A 115 9.47 5.82 -2.93
CA ASN A 115 9.97 5.15 -4.13
C ASN A 115 9.08 3.98 -4.56
N ALA A 116 9.40 3.34 -5.69
CA ALA A 116 8.55 2.33 -6.28
C ALA A 116 8.50 0.98 -5.51
N ASN A 117 9.41 0.70 -4.57
CA ASN A 117 9.32 -0.53 -3.77
C ASN A 117 8.04 -0.55 -2.92
N VAL A 118 7.63 0.61 -2.40
CA VAL A 118 6.36 0.72 -1.65
C VAL A 118 5.17 0.50 -2.57
N LEU A 119 5.20 1.01 -3.80
CA LEU A 119 4.17 0.71 -4.81
C LEU A 119 4.09 -0.81 -5.06
N ASP A 120 5.24 -1.46 -5.29
CA ASP A 120 5.27 -2.90 -5.60
C ASP A 120 4.76 -3.74 -4.42
N TYR A 121 5.09 -3.35 -3.19
CA TYR A 121 4.55 -3.97 -1.98
C TYR A 121 3.03 -3.79 -1.88
N LEU A 122 2.52 -2.58 -2.11
CA LEU A 122 1.08 -2.29 -2.07
C LEU A 122 0.29 -3.07 -3.13
N LEU A 123 0.86 -3.30 -4.32
CA LEU A 123 0.22 -4.15 -5.32
C LEU A 123 0.16 -5.62 -4.91
N ALA A 124 1.14 -6.10 -4.14
CA ALA A 124 1.13 -7.46 -3.59
C ALA A 124 0.17 -7.60 -2.39
N HIS A 125 -0.13 -6.49 -1.71
CA HIS A 125 -0.97 -6.41 -0.52
C HIS A 125 -2.06 -5.33 -0.66
N PRO A 126 -2.99 -5.48 -1.63
CA PRO A 126 -3.94 -4.44 -1.98
C PRO A 126 -4.91 -4.06 -0.85
N GLU A 127 -5.11 -4.95 0.13
CA GLU A 127 -5.91 -4.72 1.34
C GLU A 127 -5.36 -3.60 2.24
N LEU A 128 -4.09 -3.21 2.05
CA LEU A 128 -3.43 -2.16 2.81
C LEU A 128 -3.62 -0.75 2.21
N ILE A 129 -4.09 -0.68 0.97
CA ILE A 129 -4.21 0.59 0.25
C ILE A 129 -5.48 1.30 0.74
N PRO A 130 -5.38 2.55 1.23
CA PRO A 130 -6.56 3.30 1.67
C PRO A 130 -7.60 3.47 0.55
N GLU A 131 -8.87 3.20 0.87
CA GLU A 131 -9.99 3.36 -0.06
C GLU A 131 -10.13 4.79 -0.61
N GLU A 132 -9.75 5.80 0.19
CA GLU A 132 -9.73 7.22 -0.19
C GLU A 132 -8.69 7.57 -1.28
N TRP A 133 -7.80 6.64 -1.64
CA TRP A 133 -6.88 6.80 -2.76
C TRP A 133 -7.56 6.48 -4.09
N LYS A 134 -8.74 5.84 -4.08
CA LYS A 134 -9.51 5.57 -5.31
C LYS A 134 -9.89 6.87 -6.00
N GLY A 135 -9.86 6.85 -7.34
CA GLY A 135 -10.08 8.03 -8.17
C GLY A 135 -8.85 8.96 -8.30
N LYS A 136 -7.71 8.57 -7.75
CA LYS A 136 -6.43 9.28 -7.89
C LYS A 136 -5.39 8.38 -8.56
N PHE A 137 -4.44 9.01 -9.24
CA PHE A 137 -3.21 8.41 -9.71
C PHE A 137 -2.09 8.75 -8.72
N VAL A 138 -1.80 7.86 -7.77
CA VAL A 138 -0.84 8.14 -6.68
C VAL A 138 0.58 7.82 -7.14
N PHE A 139 1.41 8.86 -7.33
CA PHE A 139 2.74 8.75 -7.94
C PHE A 139 3.87 8.57 -6.92
N PHE A 140 4.78 7.64 -7.22
CA PHE A 140 5.92 7.28 -6.36
C PHE A 140 7.21 7.88 -6.92
N TRP A 141 7.36 9.20 -6.74
CA TRP A 141 8.42 10.03 -7.33
C TRP A 141 9.84 9.72 -6.82
N GLY A 142 9.99 8.83 -5.83
CA GLY A 142 11.31 8.32 -5.42
C GLY A 142 11.95 7.37 -6.44
N THR A 143 11.29 7.04 -7.56
CA THR A 143 11.91 6.29 -8.65
C THR A 143 11.51 6.85 -10.01
N ILE A 144 12.52 7.18 -10.82
CA ILE A 144 12.35 7.61 -12.20
C ILE A 144 12.85 6.50 -13.12
N TYR A 145 12.00 6.11 -14.05
CA TYR A 145 12.28 5.11 -15.07
C TYR A 145 12.60 5.78 -16.41
N ARG A 146 13.28 5.04 -17.27
CA ARG A 146 13.53 5.39 -18.67
C ARG A 146 13.13 4.20 -19.54
N ASP A 147 12.30 4.44 -20.54
CA ASP A 147 11.91 3.42 -21.49
C ASP A 147 12.97 3.23 -22.61
N SER A 148 12.66 2.39 -23.60
CA SER A 148 13.53 2.12 -24.74
C SER A 148 13.73 3.32 -25.67
N ASP A 149 12.76 4.23 -25.72
CA ASP A 149 12.80 5.43 -26.56
C ASP A 149 13.54 6.60 -25.87
N GLY A 150 13.84 6.43 -24.58
CA GLY A 150 14.62 7.36 -23.78
C GLY A 150 13.77 8.32 -22.95
N ASP A 151 12.46 8.16 -22.97
CA ASP A 151 11.49 8.98 -22.27
C ASP A 151 11.44 8.65 -20.78
N LEU A 152 11.26 9.69 -19.96
CA LEU A 152 11.30 9.55 -18.51
C LEU A 152 9.90 9.39 -17.94
N HIS A 153 9.79 8.44 -17.01
CA HIS A 153 8.52 8.00 -16.46
C HIS A 153 8.57 7.91 -14.94
N VAL A 154 7.43 8.16 -14.31
CA VAL A 154 7.18 7.83 -12.89
C VAL A 154 6.00 6.87 -12.83
N ARG A 155 6.13 5.79 -12.05
CA ARG A 155 5.03 4.82 -11.85
C ARG A 155 4.04 5.37 -10.82
N CYS A 156 2.77 5.02 -11.01
CA CYS A 156 1.71 5.32 -10.04
C CYS A 156 0.77 4.16 -9.85
N LEU A 157 0.08 4.20 -8.72
CA LEU A 157 -0.99 3.29 -8.34
C LEU A 157 -2.34 3.91 -8.77
N ASN A 158 -3.21 3.09 -9.36
CA ASN A 158 -4.54 3.48 -9.79
C ASN A 158 -5.56 2.35 -9.55
N TRP A 159 -6.79 2.72 -9.24
CA TRP A 159 -7.92 1.79 -9.18
C TRP A 159 -8.63 1.75 -10.55
N ASP A 160 -8.69 0.58 -11.18
CA ASP A 160 -9.31 0.43 -12.52
C ASP A 160 -10.84 0.20 -12.48
N GLY A 161 -11.43 0.20 -11.29
CA GLY A 161 -12.83 -0.17 -11.06
C GLY A 161 -12.99 -1.55 -10.43
N SER A 162 -11.99 -2.42 -10.57
CA SER A 162 -12.03 -3.81 -10.08
C SER A 162 -10.85 -4.17 -9.18
N LYS A 163 -9.66 -3.62 -9.47
CA LYS A 163 -8.43 -3.90 -8.75
C LYS A 163 -7.47 -2.71 -8.80
N TRP A 164 -6.49 -2.76 -7.90
CA TRP A 164 -5.35 -1.87 -7.96
C TRP A 164 -4.38 -2.33 -9.04
N ILE A 165 -3.97 -1.40 -9.89
CA ILE A 165 -2.98 -1.60 -10.94
C ILE A 165 -1.90 -0.53 -10.84
N TRP A 166 -0.75 -0.78 -11.44
CA TRP A 166 0.18 0.30 -11.74
C TRP A 166 0.03 0.77 -13.17
N ILE A 167 0.23 2.06 -13.36
CA ILE A 167 0.46 2.69 -14.66
C ILE A 167 1.66 3.64 -14.54
N TYR A 168 1.82 4.54 -15.48
CA TYR A 168 2.91 5.52 -15.48
C TYR A 168 2.44 6.90 -15.95
N GLY A 169 3.23 7.91 -15.58
CA GLY A 169 3.12 9.28 -16.10
C GLY A 169 4.42 9.70 -16.75
N TRP A 170 4.32 10.32 -17.92
CA TRP A 170 5.45 10.85 -18.67
C TRP A 170 5.89 12.17 -18.06
N LEU A 171 7.17 12.35 -17.80
CA LEU A 171 7.67 13.58 -17.18
C LEU A 171 7.53 14.82 -18.08
N ASP A 172 7.32 14.61 -19.38
CA ASP A 172 7.03 15.67 -20.35
C ASP A 172 5.55 16.03 -20.46
N TYR A 173 4.68 15.31 -19.74
CA TYR A 173 3.28 15.66 -19.60
C TYR A 173 3.01 16.49 -18.36
N ASN A 174 1.81 17.05 -18.33
CA ASN A 174 1.29 17.82 -17.21
C ASN A 174 0.59 16.90 -16.20
N PHE A 175 0.81 17.17 -14.92
CA PHE A 175 0.23 16.49 -13.78
C PHE A 175 -0.80 17.40 -13.12
N TYR A 176 -1.98 16.87 -12.82
CA TYR A 176 -3.15 17.62 -12.34
C TYR A 176 -3.42 17.34 -10.86
N SER A 177 -4.53 17.86 -10.33
CA SER A 177 -4.99 17.58 -8.95
C SER A 177 -5.28 16.10 -8.67
N GLY A 178 -5.62 15.31 -9.69
CA GLY A 178 -5.78 13.86 -9.59
C GLY A 178 -4.47 13.06 -9.57
N SER A 179 -3.31 13.74 -9.59
CA SER A 179 -1.99 13.14 -9.72
C SER A 179 -1.06 13.45 -8.52
N PRO A 180 -1.47 13.17 -7.28
CA PRO A 180 -0.65 13.50 -6.11
C PRO A 180 0.64 12.67 -6.04
N ALA A 181 1.66 13.24 -5.42
CA ALA A 181 2.90 12.55 -5.06
C ALA A 181 2.76 11.90 -3.68
N ALA A 182 3.15 10.63 -3.54
CA ALA A 182 3.24 9.96 -2.27
C ALA A 182 4.51 10.40 -1.51
N LEU A 183 4.34 11.01 -0.34
CA LEU A 183 5.43 11.42 0.54
C LEU A 183 5.35 10.69 1.88
N ALA A 184 6.50 10.33 2.43
CA ALA A 184 6.60 9.92 3.82
C ALA A 184 6.41 11.15 4.73
N SER A 185 5.56 11.01 5.75
CA SER A 185 5.29 12.03 6.78
C SER A 185 5.89 11.67 8.13
#